data_AF-A0A7W9T4A7-F1
#
_entry.id   AF-A0A7W9T4A7-F1
#
_cell.length_a   1.000
_cell.length_b   1.000
_cell.length_c   1.000
_cell.angle_alpha   90.00
_cell.angle_beta   90.00
_cell.angle_gamma   90.00
#
_symmetry.space_group_name_H-M   'P 1'
#
loop_
_entity.id
_entity.type
_entity.pdbx_description
1 polymer ?
#
loop_
_entity_poly.entity_id
_entity_poly.type
_entity_poly.pdbx_seq_one_letter_code
_entity_poly.pdbx_strand_id
1 'polypeptide(L)'
;MHVELITSLLAQLEAGSITWEQALTQVTALSTAWTTAEWKQQREALIGDTCAVCSSAEGPFVLQHLVHCDTYKEICQQVKAEFRTRLWPHVALRVTDEEVAAHLGLGEKRQACPTCGSLTIRERKTMYPPYICQKCEKYRHPTPWFETPVQVRYYQKQKTTDRAEALATAREYLTSVAMLAELRLHDDAIQHEATLRSLRQSIAYRSLKHTATYCKRCAFKEDLPVINRKRWDWE
;
A
#
# COMPACT_ATOMS: atom_id res chain seq x y z
N MET A 1 15.42 -29.29 9.51
CA MET A 1 14.53 -28.14 9.65
C MET A 1 15.45 -26.95 9.74
N HIS A 2 15.37 -26.00 8.82
CA HIS A 2 16.44 -25.00 8.64
C HIS A 2 16.45 -23.87 9.69
N VAL A 3 15.93 -24.09 10.91
CA VAL A 3 15.81 -23.05 11.94
C VAL A 3 17.19 -22.54 12.38
N GLU A 4 18.14 -23.44 12.64
CA GLU A 4 19.50 -23.08 13.06
C GLU A 4 20.21 -22.25 11.98
N LEU A 5 20.10 -22.67 10.72
CA LEU A 5 20.67 -21.95 9.59
C LEU A 5 20.07 -20.54 9.47
N ILE A 6 18.74 -20.40 9.53
CA ILE A 6 18.08 -19.10 9.44
C ILE A 6 18.44 -18.21 10.64
N THR A 7 18.61 -18.81 11.83
CA THR A 7 19.07 -18.10 13.03
C THR A 7 20.50 -17.60 12.86
N SER A 8 21.39 -18.41 12.27
CA SER A 8 22.75 -18.01 11.92
C SER A 8 22.76 -16.86 10.91
N LEU A 9 21.94 -16.96 9.84
CA LEU A 9 21.79 -15.88 8.85
C LEU A 9 21.28 -14.59 9.49
N LEU A 10 20.31 -14.67 10.40
CA LEU A 10 19.81 -13.50 11.13
C LEU A 10 20.94 -12.85 11.94
N ALA A 11 21.68 -13.63 12.72
CA ALA A 11 22.79 -13.11 13.52
C ALA A 11 23.91 -12.50 12.65
N GLN A 12 24.23 -13.14 11.52
CA GLN A 12 25.22 -12.65 10.57
C GLN A 12 24.80 -11.32 9.92
N LEU A 13 23.51 -11.18 9.59
CA LEU A 13 22.94 -9.96 9.03
C LEU A 13 22.90 -8.85 10.08
N GLU A 14 22.47 -9.14 11.32
CA GLU A 14 22.49 -8.18 12.44
C GLU A 14 23.91 -7.68 12.77
N ALA A 15 24.91 -8.56 12.65
CA ALA A 15 26.32 -8.20 12.83
C ALA A 15 26.94 -7.47 11.63
N GLY A 16 26.22 -7.35 10.50
CA GLY A 16 26.74 -6.76 9.26
C GLY A 16 27.81 -7.59 8.57
N SER A 17 27.93 -8.88 8.91
CA SER A 17 28.90 -9.80 8.29
C SER A 17 28.45 -10.33 6.92
N ILE A 18 27.15 -10.23 6.62
CA ILE A 18 26.55 -10.50 5.31
C ILE A 18 25.60 -9.37 4.94
N THR A 19 25.39 -9.17 3.63
CA THR A 19 24.38 -8.22 3.13
C THR A 19 22.98 -8.84 3.15
N TRP A 20 21.96 -8.00 3.00
CA TRP A 20 20.58 -8.47 2.93
C TRP A 20 20.33 -9.33 1.68
N GLU A 21 20.99 -9.05 0.54
CA GLU A 21 20.91 -9.87 -0.67
C GLU A 21 21.48 -11.27 -0.44
N GLN A 22 22.62 -11.36 0.25
CA GLN A 22 23.25 -12.63 0.58
C GLN A 22 22.36 -13.45 1.51
N ALA A 23 21.76 -12.82 2.53
CA ALA A 23 20.82 -13.47 3.44
C ALA A 23 19.55 -13.93 2.70
N LEU A 24 18.96 -13.07 1.87
CA LEU A 24 17.75 -13.35 1.11
C LEU A 24 17.96 -14.46 0.09
N THR A 25 19.09 -14.44 -0.62
CA THR A 25 19.47 -15.51 -1.57
C THR A 25 19.59 -16.85 -0.86
N GLN A 26 20.27 -16.89 0.29
CA GLN A 26 20.46 -18.13 1.04
C GLN A 26 19.14 -18.67 1.60
N VAL A 27 18.27 -17.82 2.16
CA VAL A 27 17.00 -18.28 2.75
C VAL A 27 15.98 -18.72 1.68
N THR A 28 15.96 -18.08 0.50
CA THR A 28 15.04 -18.43 -0.59
C THR A 28 15.45 -19.69 -1.33
N ALA A 29 16.73 -20.06 -1.29
CA ALA A 29 17.23 -21.35 -1.79
C ALA A 29 16.82 -22.55 -0.92
N LEU A 30 16.34 -22.32 0.30
CA LEU A 30 15.93 -23.39 1.21
C LEU A 30 14.62 -24.03 0.78
N SER A 31 14.51 -25.34 1.01
CA SER A 31 13.24 -26.03 0.88
C SER A 31 12.17 -25.46 1.82
N THR A 32 10.92 -25.48 1.34
CA THR A 32 9.75 -25.09 2.13
C THR A 32 9.61 -26.01 3.34
N ALA A 33 9.35 -25.42 4.51
CA ALA A 33 9.43 -26.16 5.79
C ALA A 33 8.56 -27.43 5.79
N TRP A 34 7.31 -27.32 5.32
CA TRP A 34 6.31 -28.40 5.32
C TRP A 34 6.63 -29.57 4.39
N THR A 35 7.62 -29.44 3.50
CA THR A 35 8.07 -30.56 2.65
C THR A 35 9.11 -31.44 3.35
N THR A 36 9.79 -30.92 4.37
CA THR A 36 10.86 -31.65 5.08
C THR A 36 10.30 -32.72 6.01
N ALA A 37 10.99 -33.86 6.09
CA ALA A 37 10.57 -34.98 6.95
C ALA A 37 10.53 -34.60 8.43
N GLU A 38 11.55 -33.89 8.90
CA GLU A 38 11.65 -33.42 10.29
C GLU A 38 10.47 -32.52 10.69
N TRP A 39 10.08 -31.58 9.83
CA TRP A 39 8.93 -30.71 10.12
C TRP A 39 7.63 -31.51 10.17
N LYS A 40 7.44 -32.49 9.27
CA LYS A 40 6.27 -33.38 9.30
C LYS A 40 6.22 -34.19 10.60
N GLN A 41 7.36 -34.71 11.05
CA GLN A 41 7.47 -35.46 12.30
C GLN A 41 7.15 -34.59 13.52
N GLN A 42 7.73 -33.39 13.61
CA GLN A 42 7.44 -32.46 14.71
C GLN A 42 5.98 -32.01 14.71
N ARG A 43 5.43 -31.71 13.53
CA ARG A 43 4.01 -31.36 13.39
C ARG A 43 3.13 -32.47 13.92
N GLU A 44 3.37 -33.72 13.52
CA GLU A 44 2.56 -34.86 13.94
C GLU A 44 2.64 -35.07 15.46
N ALA A 45 3.83 -34.90 16.05
CA ALA A 45 4.02 -35.01 17.50
C ALA A 45 3.32 -33.91 18.31
N LEU A 46 3.01 -32.76 17.71
CA LEU A 46 2.32 -31.63 18.36
C LEU A 46 0.80 -31.66 18.16
N ILE A 47 0.28 -32.48 17.23
CA ILE A 47 -1.16 -32.63 17.05
C ILE A 47 -1.70 -33.47 18.21
N GLY A 48 -2.57 -32.85 18.99
CA GLY A 48 -3.30 -33.49 20.07
C GLY A 48 -4.54 -34.25 19.59
N ASP A 49 -5.29 -34.76 20.55
CA ASP A 49 -6.51 -35.55 20.37
C ASP A 49 -7.82 -34.73 20.45
N THR A 50 -7.70 -33.42 20.75
CA THR A 50 -8.84 -32.53 20.95
C THR A 50 -8.58 -31.15 20.34
N CYS A 51 -9.66 -30.51 19.88
CA CYS A 51 -9.60 -29.15 19.37
C CYS A 51 -9.44 -28.13 20.50
N ALA A 52 -8.41 -27.30 20.46
CA ALA A 52 -8.14 -26.26 21.47
C ALA A 52 -9.22 -25.15 21.52
N VAL A 53 -10.04 -25.00 20.48
CA VAL A 53 -11.09 -23.95 20.41
C VAL A 53 -12.46 -24.45 20.86
N CYS A 54 -12.86 -25.64 20.42
CA CYS A 54 -14.21 -26.17 20.68
C CYS A 54 -14.24 -27.45 21.51
N SER A 55 -13.07 -27.92 21.97
CA SER A 55 -12.88 -29.15 22.77
C SER A 55 -13.40 -30.44 22.14
N SER A 56 -13.76 -30.41 20.85
CA SER A 56 -14.22 -31.61 20.13
C SER A 56 -13.10 -32.65 20.04
N ALA A 57 -13.43 -33.90 20.35
CA ALA A 57 -12.61 -35.08 20.07
C ALA A 57 -12.87 -35.66 18.66
N GLU A 58 -13.81 -35.08 17.90
CA GLU A 58 -14.12 -35.50 16.53
C GLU A 58 -13.13 -34.87 15.54
N GLY A 59 -12.15 -35.67 15.12
CA GLY A 59 -11.19 -35.32 14.07
C GLY A 59 -11.80 -35.22 12.66
N PRO A 60 -10.98 -34.94 11.63
CA PRO A 60 -9.53 -34.83 11.67
C PRO A 60 -9.02 -33.50 12.25
N PHE A 61 -7.90 -33.56 12.97
CA PHE A 61 -7.21 -32.40 13.53
C PHE A 61 -6.08 -31.91 12.63
N VAL A 62 -5.75 -30.63 12.76
CA VAL A 62 -4.63 -29.98 12.11
C VAL A 62 -3.87 -29.15 13.14
N LEU A 63 -2.56 -29.03 12.95
CA LEU A 63 -1.75 -28.07 13.68
C LEU A 63 -1.93 -26.69 13.02
N GLN A 64 -2.61 -25.78 13.71
CA GLN A 64 -2.87 -24.42 13.26
C GLN A 64 -1.79 -23.47 13.79
N HIS A 65 -1.22 -22.64 12.92
CA HIS A 65 -0.39 -21.50 13.36
C HIS A 65 -1.26 -20.38 13.89
N LEU A 66 -0.91 -19.85 15.07
CA LEU A 66 -1.60 -18.75 15.73
C LEU A 66 -1.02 -17.38 15.36
N VAL A 67 0.12 -17.37 14.65
CA VAL A 67 0.78 -16.16 14.16
C VAL A 67 0.84 -16.24 12.66
N HIS A 68 0.15 -15.31 12.00
CA HIS A 68 0.25 -15.14 10.55
C HIS A 68 1.55 -14.41 10.21
N CYS A 69 2.29 -14.97 9.26
CA CYS A 69 3.46 -14.31 8.71
C CYS A 69 3.05 -13.49 7.49
N ASP A 70 3.59 -12.28 7.40
CA ASP A 70 3.44 -11.43 6.23
C ASP A 70 4.34 -11.97 5.12
N THR A 71 3.93 -11.76 3.88
CA THR A 71 4.81 -11.98 2.73
C THR A 71 5.97 -10.98 2.75
N TYR A 72 7.10 -11.33 2.14
CA TYR A 72 8.24 -10.39 2.04
C TYR A 72 7.84 -9.05 1.40
N LYS A 73 6.93 -9.06 0.42
CA LYS A 73 6.39 -7.85 -0.21
C LYS A 73 5.63 -6.97 0.79
N GLU A 74 4.75 -7.56 1.60
CA GLU A 74 4.00 -6.85 2.65
C GLU A 74 4.96 -6.27 3.70
N ILE A 75 5.96 -7.03 4.14
CA ILE A 75 7.00 -6.55 5.06
C ILE A 75 7.73 -5.34 4.46
N CYS A 76 8.18 -5.43 3.21
CA CYS A 76 8.82 -4.31 2.51
C CYS A 76 7.91 -3.08 2.45
N GLN A 77 6.60 -3.25 2.22
CA GLN A 77 5.64 -2.14 2.20
C GLN A 77 5.48 -1.50 3.59
N GLN A 78 5.41 -2.30 4.65
CA GLN A 78 5.35 -1.82 6.03
C GLN A 78 6.60 -1.00 6.39
N VAL A 79 7.80 -1.53 6.13
CA VAL A 79 9.07 -0.84 6.38
C VAL A 79 9.15 0.45 5.54
N LYS A 80 8.76 0.41 4.26
CA LYS A 80 8.70 1.62 3.40
C LYS A 80 7.75 2.68 3.97
N ALA A 81 6.61 2.28 4.52
CA ALA A 81 5.65 3.20 5.14
C ALA A 81 6.20 3.84 6.42
N GLU A 82 6.93 3.09 7.25
CA GLU A 82 7.61 3.61 8.43
C GLU A 82 8.69 4.64 8.05
N PHE A 83 9.54 4.32 7.07
CA PHE A 83 10.54 5.25 6.54
C PHE A 83 9.88 6.52 5.98
N ARG A 84 8.81 6.37 5.19
CA ARG A 84 8.06 7.50 4.64
C ARG A 84 7.54 8.42 5.75
N THR A 85 6.95 7.84 6.80
CA THR A 85 6.41 8.60 7.93
C THR A 85 7.50 9.40 8.64
N ARG A 86 8.67 8.79 8.85
CA ARG A 86 9.83 9.45 9.46
C ARG A 86 10.43 10.55 8.59
N LEU A 87 10.51 10.33 7.28
CA LEU A 87 11.13 11.26 6.33
C LEU A 87 10.20 12.42 5.92
N TRP A 88 8.88 12.24 6.05
CA TRP A 88 7.87 13.19 5.57
C TRP A 88 8.10 14.63 6.02
N PRO A 89 8.36 14.94 7.31
CA PRO A 89 8.57 16.32 7.75
C PRO A 89 9.76 16.99 7.05
N HIS A 90 10.83 16.23 6.79
CA HIS A 90 12.03 16.76 6.14
C HIS A 90 11.82 16.95 4.64
N VAL A 91 11.19 15.98 3.97
CA VAL A 91 10.95 16.05 2.52
C VAL A 91 9.94 17.14 2.18
N ALA A 92 8.86 17.28 2.97
CA ALA A 92 7.84 18.29 2.73
C ALA A 92 8.38 19.73 2.81
N LEU A 93 9.37 19.97 3.68
CA LEU A 93 10.02 21.27 3.82
C LEU A 93 10.99 21.62 2.67
N ARG A 94 11.45 20.63 1.89
CA ARG A 94 12.38 20.87 0.77
C ARG A 94 11.68 21.42 -0.47
N VAL A 95 10.38 21.18 -0.62
CA VAL A 95 9.61 21.65 -1.78
C VAL A 95 9.29 23.14 -1.61
N THR A 96 9.91 23.98 -2.43
CA THR A 96 9.77 25.44 -2.29
C THR A 96 8.52 25.99 -3.00
N ASP A 97 8.09 27.19 -2.61
CA ASP A 97 6.97 27.88 -3.25
C ASP A 97 7.28 28.19 -4.72
N GLU A 98 8.53 28.51 -5.04
CA GLU A 98 9.01 28.78 -6.40
C GLU A 98 8.91 27.53 -7.28
N GLU A 99 9.32 26.36 -6.77
CA GLU A 99 9.21 25.09 -7.50
C GLU A 99 7.74 24.74 -7.77
N VAL A 100 6.87 24.93 -6.78
CA VAL A 100 5.42 24.71 -6.91
C VAL A 100 4.82 25.65 -7.95
N ALA A 101 5.17 26.94 -7.90
CA ALA A 101 4.69 27.93 -8.86
C ALA A 101 5.19 27.65 -10.28
N ALA A 102 6.45 27.24 -10.44
CA ALA A 102 7.02 26.85 -11.73
C ALA A 102 6.34 25.59 -12.29
N HIS A 103 6.07 24.59 -11.44
CA HIS A 103 5.38 23.37 -11.85
C HIS A 103 3.94 23.64 -12.29
N LEU A 104 3.24 24.50 -11.56
CA LEU A 104 1.87 24.93 -11.85
C LEU A 104 1.78 25.70 -13.18
N GLY A 105 2.72 26.65 -13.38
CA GLY A 105 2.73 27.54 -14.54
C GLY A 105 1.58 28.55 -14.54
N LEU A 106 1.40 29.23 -15.68
CA LEU A 106 0.42 30.32 -15.81
C LEU A 106 -1.04 29.85 -16.03
N GLY A 107 -1.23 28.57 -16.34
CA GLY A 107 -2.51 28.01 -16.80
C GLY A 107 -2.94 28.51 -18.18
N GLU A 108 -3.91 27.82 -18.77
CA GLU A 108 -4.53 28.23 -20.05
C GLU A 108 -5.77 29.11 -19.79
N LYS A 109 -6.01 30.12 -20.63
CA LYS A 109 -7.25 30.89 -20.59
C LYS A 109 -8.35 30.09 -21.26
N ARG A 110 -9.48 29.88 -20.58
CA ARG A 110 -10.65 29.17 -21.11
C ARG A 110 -11.93 29.92 -20.80
N GLN A 111 -12.90 29.74 -21.69
CA GLN A 111 -14.27 30.19 -21.45
C GLN A 111 -14.96 29.28 -20.41
N ALA A 112 -15.67 29.90 -19.48
CA ALA A 112 -16.43 29.24 -18.43
C ALA A 112 -17.81 29.88 -18.25
N CYS A 113 -18.68 29.16 -17.55
CA CYS A 113 -19.99 29.65 -17.14
C CYS A 113 -19.83 30.81 -16.14
N PRO A 114 -20.48 31.97 -16.35
CA PRO A 114 -20.44 33.10 -15.42
C PRO A 114 -21.04 32.76 -14.05
N THR A 115 -22.00 31.84 -13.99
CA THR A 115 -22.74 31.51 -12.76
C THR A 115 -21.97 30.56 -11.85
N CYS A 116 -21.31 29.54 -12.40
CA CYS A 116 -20.71 28.46 -11.60
C CYS A 116 -19.23 28.18 -11.90
N GLY A 117 -18.61 28.95 -12.80
CA GLY A 117 -17.21 28.78 -13.20
C GLY A 117 -16.91 27.49 -13.98
N SER A 118 -17.92 26.69 -14.34
CA SER A 118 -17.72 25.43 -15.06
C SER A 118 -17.21 25.66 -16.48
N LEU A 119 -16.23 24.85 -16.89
CA LEU A 119 -15.70 24.81 -18.25
C LEU A 119 -16.58 24.01 -19.23
N THR A 120 -17.58 23.29 -18.70
CA THR A 120 -18.53 22.49 -19.52
C THR A 120 -19.64 23.37 -20.08
N ILE A 121 -19.25 24.25 -21.00
CA ILE A 121 -20.17 25.12 -21.74
C ILE A 121 -20.29 24.67 -23.19
N ARG A 122 -21.48 24.85 -23.77
CA ARG A 122 -21.76 24.56 -25.18
C ARG A 122 -22.34 25.80 -25.84
N GLU A 123 -21.84 26.10 -27.03
CA GLU A 123 -22.41 27.12 -27.91
C GLU A 123 -23.55 26.54 -28.76
N ARG A 124 -24.67 27.26 -28.82
CA ARG A 124 -25.89 26.92 -29.56
C ARG A 124 -26.05 27.92 -30.69
N LYS A 125 -26.10 27.41 -31.92
CA LYS A 125 -26.14 28.26 -33.14
C LYS A 125 -27.49 28.94 -33.39
N THR A 126 -28.58 28.40 -32.85
CA THR A 126 -29.96 28.80 -33.21
C THR A 126 -30.79 29.33 -32.05
N MET A 127 -30.27 29.32 -30.81
CA MET A 127 -31.02 29.71 -29.61
C MET A 127 -30.33 30.85 -28.87
N TYR A 128 -31.13 31.75 -28.30
CA TYR A 128 -30.64 32.84 -27.45
C TYR A 128 -31.03 32.61 -25.99
N PRO A 129 -30.12 32.79 -25.01
CA PRO A 129 -28.70 33.13 -25.17
C PRO A 129 -27.85 32.03 -25.85
N PRO A 130 -26.76 32.38 -26.57
CA PRO A 130 -25.98 31.43 -27.37
C PRO A 130 -25.29 30.35 -26.56
N TYR A 131 -24.91 30.59 -25.30
CA TYR A 131 -24.21 29.59 -24.49
C TYR A 131 -25.13 28.92 -23.46
N ILE A 132 -24.85 27.64 -23.19
CA ILE A 132 -25.47 26.85 -22.13
C ILE A 132 -24.40 26.15 -21.30
N CYS A 133 -24.55 26.15 -19.97
CA CYS A 133 -23.70 25.38 -19.06
C CYS A 133 -24.36 24.04 -18.71
N GLN A 134 -23.70 22.94 -19.04
CA GLN A 134 -24.19 21.58 -18.78
C GLN A 134 -24.29 21.28 -17.27
N LYS A 135 -23.39 21.85 -16.46
CA LYS A 135 -23.42 21.70 -15.00
C LYS A 135 -24.66 22.40 -14.41
N CYS A 136 -24.89 23.67 -14.76
CA CYS A 136 -26.06 24.41 -14.30
C CYS A 136 -27.37 23.77 -14.76
N GLU A 137 -27.43 23.27 -16.00
CA GLU A 137 -28.58 22.55 -16.53
C GLU A 137 -28.87 21.27 -15.71
N LYS A 138 -27.82 20.46 -15.45
CA LYS A 138 -27.94 19.23 -14.65
C LYS A 138 -28.43 19.50 -13.22
N TYR A 139 -27.91 20.55 -12.57
CA TYR A 139 -28.25 20.89 -11.18
C TYR A 139 -29.43 21.87 -11.06
N ARG A 140 -30.18 22.11 -12.15
CA ARG A 140 -31.38 22.98 -12.18
C ARG A 140 -31.13 24.39 -11.60
N HIS A 141 -29.98 24.98 -11.92
CA HIS A 141 -29.77 26.39 -11.61
C HIS A 141 -30.80 27.25 -12.36
N PRO A 142 -31.24 28.40 -11.81
CA PRO A 142 -32.26 29.25 -12.44
C PRO A 142 -31.86 29.74 -13.84
N THR A 143 -30.56 29.94 -14.08
CA THR A 143 -30.02 30.53 -15.32
C THR A 143 -28.86 29.70 -15.86
N PRO A 144 -29.14 28.55 -16.53
CA PRO A 144 -28.11 27.74 -17.17
C PRO A 144 -27.64 28.32 -18.53
N TRP A 145 -28.39 29.26 -19.11
CA TRP A 145 -28.09 29.93 -20.37
C TRP A 145 -27.52 31.34 -20.14
N PHE A 146 -26.57 31.79 -20.96
CA PHE A 146 -25.91 33.09 -20.83
C PHE A 146 -25.31 33.58 -22.16
N GLU A 147 -25.04 34.89 -22.25
CA GLU A 147 -24.61 35.55 -23.49
C GLU A 147 -23.10 35.54 -23.68
N THR A 148 -22.35 35.93 -22.66
CA THR A 148 -20.89 36.06 -22.73
C THR A 148 -20.25 35.13 -21.70
N PRO A 149 -19.46 34.14 -22.13
CA PRO A 149 -18.66 33.34 -21.22
C PRO A 149 -17.62 34.20 -20.51
N VAL A 150 -17.32 33.87 -19.25
CA VAL A 150 -16.20 34.49 -18.52
C VAL A 150 -14.90 33.78 -18.87
N GLN A 151 -13.80 34.52 -18.93
CA GLN A 151 -12.47 33.94 -19.10
C GLN A 151 -11.89 33.57 -17.75
N VAL A 152 -11.61 32.28 -17.54
CA VAL A 152 -10.96 31.77 -16.34
C VAL A 152 -9.60 31.17 -16.70
N ARG A 153 -8.71 31.10 -15.70
CA ARG A 153 -7.48 30.32 -15.83
C ARG A 153 -7.78 28.88 -15.48
N TYR A 154 -7.34 27.94 -16.31
CA TYR A 154 -7.44 26.52 -16.08
C TYR A 154 -6.05 25.89 -16.00
N TYR A 155 -5.83 25.12 -14.94
CA TYR A 155 -4.57 24.44 -14.68
C TYR A 155 -4.68 23.00 -15.16
N GLN A 156 -4.30 22.74 -16.41
CA GLN A 156 -4.54 21.46 -17.09
C GLN A 156 -3.99 20.23 -16.33
N LYS A 157 -2.82 20.37 -15.70
CA LYS A 157 -2.19 19.27 -14.93
C LYS A 157 -3.02 18.90 -13.69
N GLN A 158 -3.54 19.89 -12.97
CA GLN A 158 -4.34 19.72 -11.76
C GLN A 158 -5.85 19.60 -12.04
N LYS A 159 -6.27 19.88 -13.27
CA LYS A 159 -7.66 19.80 -13.75
C LYS A 159 -8.65 20.67 -12.95
N THR A 160 -8.19 21.82 -12.46
CA THR A 160 -9.02 22.78 -11.72
C THR A 160 -8.85 24.20 -12.25
N THR A 161 -9.83 25.05 -11.98
CA THR A 161 -9.79 26.50 -12.19
C THR A 161 -9.43 27.26 -10.91
N ASP A 162 -9.46 26.60 -9.75
CA ASP A 162 -9.04 27.18 -8.47
C ASP A 162 -7.51 27.14 -8.35
N ARG A 163 -6.90 28.33 -8.26
CA ARG A 163 -5.45 28.45 -8.13
C ARG A 163 -4.92 27.89 -6.81
N ALA A 164 -5.66 28.05 -5.71
CA ALA A 164 -5.22 27.55 -4.40
C ALA A 164 -5.23 26.01 -4.38
N GLU A 165 -6.30 25.40 -4.89
CA GLU A 165 -6.39 23.95 -5.07
C GLU A 165 -5.28 23.44 -6.00
N ALA A 166 -5.00 24.15 -7.10
CA ALA A 166 -3.95 23.77 -8.03
C ALA A 166 -2.55 23.87 -7.41
N LEU A 167 -2.28 24.89 -6.59
CA LEU A 167 -1.02 25.02 -5.84
C LEU A 167 -0.86 23.88 -4.82
N ALA A 168 -1.92 23.55 -4.08
CA ALA A 168 -1.90 22.45 -3.11
C ALA A 168 -1.63 21.10 -3.81
N THR A 169 -2.35 20.81 -4.88
CA THR A 169 -2.18 19.58 -5.67
C THR A 169 -0.77 19.49 -6.29
N ALA A 170 -0.25 20.61 -6.81
CA ALA A 170 1.12 20.67 -7.33
C ALA A 170 2.17 20.39 -6.25
N ARG A 171 1.99 20.94 -5.04
CA ARG A 171 2.86 20.68 -3.89
C ARG A 171 2.81 19.23 -3.47
N GLU A 172 1.62 18.63 -3.36
CA GLU A 172 1.47 17.21 -3.04
C GLU A 172 2.18 16.32 -4.04
N TYR A 173 2.03 16.61 -5.34
CA TYR A 173 2.72 15.89 -6.40
C TYR A 173 4.24 16.00 -6.26
N LEU A 174 4.78 17.22 -6.16
CA LEU A 174 6.23 17.43 -6.03
C LEU A 174 6.79 16.78 -4.77
N THR A 175 6.06 16.88 -3.64
CA THR A 175 6.44 16.23 -2.38
C THR A 175 6.44 14.71 -2.52
N SER A 176 5.46 14.14 -3.24
CA SER A 176 5.41 12.70 -3.53
C SER A 176 6.60 12.26 -4.40
N VAL A 177 6.95 13.03 -5.43
CA VAL A 177 8.12 12.76 -6.27
C VAL A 177 9.42 12.84 -5.47
N ALA A 178 9.58 13.89 -4.66
CA ALA A 178 10.73 14.05 -3.78
C ALA A 178 10.82 12.91 -2.75
N MET A 179 9.68 12.48 -2.19
CA MET A 179 9.61 11.36 -1.26
C MET A 179 10.03 10.04 -1.92
N LEU A 180 9.60 9.78 -3.15
CA LEU A 180 10.04 8.60 -3.90
C LEU A 180 11.54 8.63 -4.18
N ALA A 181 12.11 9.80 -4.49
CA ALA A 181 13.55 9.95 -4.65
C ALA A 181 14.29 9.70 -3.33
N GLU A 182 13.81 10.26 -2.21
CA GLU A 182 14.41 10.06 -0.89
C GLU A 182 14.36 8.58 -0.47
N LEU A 183 13.22 7.91 -0.65
CA LEU A 183 13.09 6.48 -0.34
C LEU A 183 14.05 5.61 -1.14
N ARG A 184 14.40 5.98 -2.37
CA ARG A 184 15.40 5.26 -3.18
C ARG A 184 16.80 5.36 -2.58
N LEU A 185 17.15 6.48 -1.96
CA LEU A 185 18.43 6.63 -1.24
C LEU A 185 18.50 5.72 0.00
N HIS A 186 17.35 5.30 0.51
CA HIS A 186 17.22 4.41 1.65
C HIS A 186 16.84 2.97 1.28
N ASP A 187 16.81 2.60 -0.02
CA ASP A 187 16.30 1.29 -0.43
C ASP A 187 17.11 0.15 0.21
N ASP A 188 18.45 0.28 0.29
CA ASP A 188 19.31 -0.70 0.97
C ASP A 188 18.93 -0.90 2.45
N ALA A 189 18.81 0.19 3.21
CA ALA A 189 18.39 0.13 4.62
C ALA A 189 16.98 -0.45 4.80
N ILE A 190 16.08 -0.17 3.87
CA ILE A 190 14.72 -0.69 3.84
C ILE A 190 14.73 -2.21 3.58
N GLN A 191 15.49 -2.68 2.59
CA GLN A 191 15.61 -4.10 2.29
C GLN A 191 16.31 -4.86 3.42
N HIS A 192 17.31 -4.26 4.04
CA HIS A 192 17.98 -4.80 5.21
C HIS A 192 17.00 -5.04 6.36
N GLU A 193 16.25 -4.02 6.75
CA GLU A 193 15.26 -4.13 7.83
C GLU A 193 14.13 -5.12 7.47
N ALA A 194 13.66 -5.11 6.23
CA ALA A 194 12.65 -6.07 5.76
C ALA A 194 13.16 -7.52 5.82
N THR A 195 14.43 -7.74 5.46
CA THR A 195 15.07 -9.05 5.52
C THR A 195 15.20 -9.53 6.97
N LEU A 196 15.62 -8.66 7.91
CA LEU A 196 15.65 -8.98 9.34
C LEU A 196 14.28 -9.44 9.85
N ARG A 197 13.21 -8.68 9.55
CA ARG A 197 11.84 -9.03 9.95
C ARG A 197 11.38 -10.36 9.34
N SER A 198 11.66 -10.57 8.06
CA SER A 198 11.33 -11.80 7.33
C SER A 198 12.01 -13.04 7.93
N LEU A 199 13.30 -12.94 8.28
CA LEU A 199 14.03 -14.03 8.92
C LEU A 199 13.45 -14.35 10.31
N ARG A 200 13.13 -13.33 11.11
CA ARG A 200 12.47 -13.51 12.43
C ARG A 200 11.10 -14.20 12.30
N GLN A 201 10.27 -13.77 11.34
CA GLN A 201 8.98 -14.43 11.07
C GLN A 201 9.18 -15.88 10.60
N SER A 202 10.18 -16.12 9.74
CA SER A 202 10.53 -17.46 9.26
C SER A 202 10.96 -18.40 10.39
N ILE A 203 11.75 -17.91 11.35
CA ILE A 203 12.14 -18.67 12.55
C ILE A 203 10.90 -19.00 13.39
N ALA A 204 10.06 -18.00 13.67
CA ALA A 204 8.84 -18.18 14.45
C ALA A 204 7.91 -19.24 13.81
N TYR A 205 7.66 -19.14 12.51
CA TYR A 205 6.84 -20.11 11.77
C TYR A 205 7.41 -21.53 11.80
N ARG A 206 8.71 -21.66 11.52
CA ARG A 206 9.38 -22.97 11.43
C ARG A 206 9.54 -23.63 12.79
N SER A 207 9.60 -22.87 13.88
CA SER A 207 9.73 -23.40 15.24
C SER A 207 8.49 -24.15 15.75
N LEU A 208 7.33 -23.98 15.11
CA LEU A 208 6.03 -24.48 15.56
C LEU A 208 5.63 -24.03 16.99
N LYS A 209 6.35 -23.08 17.60
CA LYS A 209 6.13 -22.61 18.97
C LYS A 209 4.76 -21.98 19.20
N HIS A 210 4.25 -21.27 18.19
CA HIS A 210 2.96 -20.59 18.24
C HIS A 210 1.92 -21.37 17.45
N THR A 211 1.68 -22.61 17.86
CA THR A 211 0.72 -23.49 17.21
C THR A 211 -0.23 -24.13 18.21
N ALA A 212 -1.40 -24.56 17.74
CA ALA A 212 -2.37 -25.30 18.52
C ALA A 212 -3.12 -26.33 17.66
N THR A 213 -3.68 -27.34 18.31
CA THR A 213 -4.45 -28.40 17.64
C THR A 213 -5.88 -27.92 17.39
N TYR A 214 -6.28 -27.78 16.14
CA TYR A 214 -7.61 -27.31 15.75
C TYR A 214 -8.33 -28.40 14.94
N CYS A 215 -9.67 -28.50 15.06
CA CYS A 215 -10.47 -29.21 14.06
C CYS A 215 -10.55 -28.38 12.77
N LYS A 216 -10.83 -29.04 11.62
CA LYS A 216 -10.91 -28.37 10.32
C LYS A 216 -11.83 -27.13 10.30
N ARG A 217 -12.96 -27.21 11.02
CA ARG A 217 -13.93 -26.09 11.09
C ARG A 217 -13.37 -24.89 11.82
N CYS A 218 -12.65 -25.09 12.93
CA CYS A 218 -12.05 -24.00 13.69
C CYS A 218 -10.84 -23.42 12.97
N ALA A 219 -9.99 -24.26 12.35
CA ALA A 219 -8.88 -23.79 11.51
C ALA A 219 -9.36 -22.89 10.37
N PHE A 220 -10.40 -23.31 9.65
CA PHE A 220 -10.98 -22.50 8.58
C PHE A 220 -11.52 -21.15 9.08
N LYS A 221 -12.18 -21.12 10.24
CA LYS A 221 -12.68 -19.86 10.84
C LYS A 221 -11.54 -18.92 11.23
N GLU A 222 -10.45 -19.47 11.77
CA GLU A 222 -9.25 -18.72 12.12
C GLU A 222 -8.59 -18.08 10.89
N ASP A 223 -8.50 -18.82 9.78
CA ASP A 223 -7.88 -18.34 8.54
C ASP A 223 -8.78 -17.38 7.74
N LEU A 224 -10.09 -17.35 8.01
CA LEU A 224 -11.07 -16.61 7.22
C LEU A 224 -10.75 -15.10 7.06
N PRO A 225 -10.30 -14.36 8.10
CA PRO A 225 -9.90 -12.96 7.95
C PRO A 225 -8.74 -12.78 6.98
N VAL A 226 -7.75 -13.70 6.98
CA VAL A 226 -6.58 -13.64 6.10
C VAL A 226 -6.96 -13.99 4.67
N ILE A 227 -7.81 -15.01 4.48
CA ILE A 227 -8.34 -15.40 3.17
C ILE A 227 -9.12 -14.24 2.55
N ASN A 228 -9.99 -13.59 3.35
CA ASN A 228 -10.77 -12.46 2.88
C ASN A 228 -9.88 -11.26 2.52
N ARG A 229 -8.82 -10.97 3.30
CA ARG A 229 -7.86 -9.90 2.99
C ARG A 229 -7.22 -10.08 1.62
N LYS A 230 -6.73 -11.29 1.31
CA LYS A 230 -6.06 -11.61 0.04
C LYS A 230 -6.99 -11.59 -1.18
N ARG A 231 -8.31 -11.65 -0.98
CA ARG A 231 -9.28 -11.67 -2.09
C ARG A 231 -9.48 -10.29 -2.73
N TRP A 232 -9.20 -9.21 -2.00
CA TRP A 232 -9.35 -7.82 -2.46
C TRP A 232 -8.09 -7.22 -3.08
N ASP A 233 -6.95 -7.92 -3.04
CA ASP A 233 -5.69 -7.45 -3.65
C ASP A 233 -5.55 -7.83 -5.14
N TRP A 234 -6.57 -8.49 -5.73
CA TRP A 234 -6.60 -8.94 -7.13
C TRP A 234 -7.66 -8.25 -8.00
N GLU A 235 -8.38 -7.26 -7.47
CA GLU A 235 -9.29 -6.37 -8.21
C GLU A 235 -8.72 -4.95 -8.26
#